data_AF-A0A924S3K9-F1
#
_entry.id   AF-A0A924S3K9-F1
#
_cell.length_a   1.000
_cell.length_b   1.000
_cell.length_c   1.000
_cell.angle_alpha   90.00
_cell.angle_beta   90.00
_cell.angle_gamma   90.00
#
_symmetry.space_group_name_H-M   'P 1'
#
loop_
_entity.id
_entity.type
_entity.pdbx_description
1 polymer ?
#
loop_
_entity_poly.entity_id
_entity_poly.type
_entity_poly.pdbx_seq_one_letter_code
_entity_poly.pdbx_strand_id
1 'polypeptide(L)' 'APMLQATAALRGDRRLGLRGGEQLTPEAESAESIGARPPFAAGRWKDAQGASWQEIDLGALAVDGAFLDVMS' A
#
# COMPACT_ATOMS: atom_id res chain seq x y z
N ALA A 1 5.03 -19.68 -17.33
CA ALA A 1 5.10 -18.30 -17.88
C ALA A 1 6.38 -17.65 -17.39
N PRO A 2 7.08 -16.83 -18.18
CA PRO A 2 8.24 -16.11 -17.68
C PRO A 2 7.78 -15.12 -16.60
N MET A 3 8.36 -15.19 -15.40
CA MET A 3 8.19 -14.16 -14.38
C MET A 3 9.23 -13.08 -14.66
N LEU A 4 8.78 -11.91 -15.12
CA LEU A 4 9.63 -10.72 -15.15
C LEU A 4 10.01 -10.41 -13.69
N GLN A 5 11.28 -10.59 -13.32
CA GLN A 5 11.79 -10.10 -12.04
C GLN A 5 11.92 -8.57 -12.13
N ALA A 6 10.78 -7.88 -12.04
CA ALA A 6 10.73 -6.43 -12.01
C ALA A 6 11.30 -5.95 -10.66
N THR A 7 12.36 -5.14 -10.72
CA THR A 7 12.81 -4.35 -9.57
C THR A 7 12.30 -2.93 -9.77
N ALA A 8 11.46 -2.47 -8.84
CA ALA A 8 10.89 -1.12 -8.86
C ALA A 8 11.24 -0.37 -7.57
N ALA A 9 11.20 0.96 -7.63
CA ALA A 9 11.38 1.83 -6.48
C ALA A 9 10.17 2.75 -6.34
N LEU A 10 9.69 2.91 -5.10
CA LEU A 10 8.64 3.87 -4.78
C LEU A 10 9.28 5.20 -4.35
N ARG A 11 8.89 6.28 -5.01
CA ARG A 11 9.22 7.64 -4.59
C ARG A 11 8.19 8.11 -3.57
N GLY A 12 8.67 8.59 -2.43
CA GLY A 12 7.86 9.26 -1.42
C GLY A 12 8.67 10.34 -0.74
N ASP A 13 8.01 11.18 0.06
CA ASP A 13 8.66 12.36 0.66
C ASP A 13 9.65 11.99 1.76
N ARG A 14 9.22 11.14 2.71
CA ARG A 14 10.00 10.78 3.89
C ARG A 14 9.67 9.38 4.38
N ARG A 15 10.68 8.69 4.89
CA ARG A 15 10.53 7.41 5.62
C ARG A 15 10.44 7.68 7.13
N LEU A 16 9.46 7.07 7.79
CA LEU A 16 9.16 7.26 9.22
C LEU A 16 9.58 6.04 10.07
N GLY A 17 10.56 5.26 9.60
CA GLY A 17 11.03 4.05 10.27
C GLY A 17 10.17 2.81 10.01
N LEU A 18 10.59 1.69 10.56
CA LEU A 18 9.87 0.41 10.49
C LEU A 18 8.90 0.29 11.68
N ARG A 19 7.76 -0.37 11.46
CA ARG A 19 6.77 -0.70 12.50
C ARG A 19 6.41 -2.17 12.40
N GLY A 20 6.30 -2.83 13.55
CA GLY A 20 5.75 -4.18 13.66
C GLY A 20 4.23 -4.17 13.76
N GLY A 21 3.61 -5.34 13.56
CA GLY A 21 2.15 -5.48 13.65
C GLY A 21 1.61 -5.15 15.04
N GLU A 22 2.38 -5.39 16.10
CA GLU A 22 2.00 -5.02 17.47
C GLU A 22 1.91 -3.51 17.72
N GLN A 23 2.48 -2.69 16.83
CA GLN A 23 2.48 -1.22 16.93
C GLN A 23 1.34 -0.57 16.15
N LEU A 24 0.50 -1.39 15.50
CA LEU A 24 -0.56 -0.96 14.60
C LEU A 24 -1.88 -1.61 15.00
N THR A 25 -2.94 -0.82 15.04
CA THR A 25 -4.32 -1.28 15.22
C THR A 25 -5.08 -1.14 13.90
N PRO A 26 -5.83 -2.15 13.44
CA PRO A 26 -6.61 -2.03 12.21
C PRO A 26 -7.67 -0.93 12.38
N GLU A 27 -7.77 -0.05 11.38
CA GLU A 27 -8.78 1.00 11.33
C GLU A 27 -9.96 0.50 10.50
N ALA A 28 -11.18 0.59 11.06
CA ALA A 28 -12.38 0.16 10.35
C ALA A 28 -12.51 0.89 9.00
N GLU A 29 -12.73 0.13 7.93
CA GLU A 29 -12.98 0.69 6.62
C GLU A 29 -14.45 1.10 6.50
N SER A 30 -14.69 2.36 6.13
CA SER A 30 -16.05 2.84 5.86
C SER A 30 -16.54 2.20 4.56
N ALA A 31 -17.76 1.65 4.57
CA ALA A 31 -18.36 0.94 3.42
C ALA A 31 -18.41 1.76 2.12
N GLU A 32 -18.39 3.09 2.23
CA GLU A 32 -18.33 4.05 1.11
C GLU A 32 -16.98 4.04 0.35
N SER A 33 -15.95 3.39 0.91
CA SER A 33 -14.58 3.38 0.36
C SER A 33 -14.30 2.19 -0.57
N ILE A 34 -15.22 1.22 -0.63
CA ILE A 34 -14.97 -0.10 -1.24
C ILE A 34 -14.99 -0.04 -2.78
N GLY A 35 -15.73 0.92 -3.37
CA GLY A 35 -15.89 1.00 -4.84
C GLY A 35 -14.82 1.82 -5.57
N ALA A 36 -14.02 2.62 -4.86
CA ALA A 36 -13.11 3.60 -5.47
C ALA A 36 -11.63 3.36 -5.18
N ARG A 37 -11.28 2.27 -4.48
CA ARG A 37 -9.89 1.99 -4.09
C ARG A 37 -9.16 1.14 -5.14
N PRO A 38 -7.89 1.47 -5.42
CA PRO A 38 -7.04 0.57 -6.19
C PRO A 38 -6.90 -0.79 -5.48
N PRO A 39 -6.80 -1.91 -6.20
CA PRO A 39 -6.66 -3.24 -5.61
C PRO A 39 -5.44 -3.40 -4.69
N PHE A 40 -4.37 -2.63 -4.90
CA PHE A 40 -3.18 -2.65 -4.06
C PHE A 40 -3.30 -1.86 -2.75
N ALA A 41 -4.37 -1.08 -2.57
CA ALA A 41 -4.65 -0.37 -1.32
C ALA A 41 -5.34 -1.33 -0.34
N ALA A 42 -4.52 -2.09 0.39
CA ALA A 42 -4.94 -3.08 1.38
C ALA A 42 -5.50 -2.42 2.66
N GLY A 43 -5.19 -2.97 3.85
CA GLY A 43 -5.74 -2.49 5.11
C GLY A 43 -5.39 -1.05 5.47
N ARG A 44 -6.25 -0.41 6.26
CA ARG A 44 -5.90 0.80 7.01
C ARG A 44 -5.49 0.46 8.42
N TRP A 45 -4.50 1.18 8.91
CA TRP A 45 -3.96 0.96 10.24
C TRP A 45 -3.82 2.29 10.96
N LYS A 46 -3.79 2.23 12.29
CA LYS A 46 -3.54 3.39 13.15
C LYS A 46 -2.44 3.04 14.13
N ASP A 47 -1.49 3.93 14.31
CA ASP A 47 -0.43 3.74 15.31
C ASP A 47 -0.82 4.32 16.68
N ALA A 48 0.02 4.07 17.68
CA ALA A 48 -0.18 4.56 19.05
C ALA A 48 -0.10 6.10 19.17
N GLN A 49 0.43 6.80 18.17
CA GLN A 49 0.45 8.27 18.10
C GLN A 49 -0.82 8.82 17.42
N GLY A 50 -1.69 7.93 16.94
CA GLY A 50 -2.93 8.27 16.27
C GLY A 50 -2.78 8.58 14.78
N ALA A 51 -1.61 8.35 14.19
CA ALA A 51 -1.43 8.50 12.75
C ALA A 51 -2.07 7.33 12.01
N SER A 52 -2.79 7.64 10.93
CA SER A 52 -3.39 6.64 10.03
C SER A 52 -2.41 6.26 8.92
N TRP A 53 -2.42 4.98 8.58
CA TRP A 53 -1.51 4.34 7.65
C TRP A 53 -2.30 3.57 6.62
N GLN A 54 -1.87 3.68 5.36
CA GLN A 54 -2.34 2.82 4.28
C GLN A 54 -1.34 1.70 4.07
N GLU A 55 -1.80 0.46 4.15
CA GLU A 55 -1.02 -0.69 3.71
C GLU A 55 -1.02 -0.79 2.19
N ILE A 56 0.13 -1.09 1.61
CA ILE A 56 0.29 -1.27 0.17
C ILE A 56 0.69 -2.71 -0.10
N ASP A 57 -0.17 -3.46 -0.80
CA ASP A 57 0.18 -4.78 -1.30
C ASP A 57 1.10 -4.62 -2.52
N LEU A 58 2.39 -4.91 -2.31
CA LEU A 58 3.41 -4.79 -3.36
C LEU A 58 3.23 -5.81 -4.49
N GLY A 59 2.64 -6.97 -4.22
CA GLY A 59 2.35 -7.98 -5.24
C GLY A 59 1.24 -7.51 -6.17
N ALA A 60 0.16 -6.97 -5.61
CA ALA A 60 -0.92 -6.35 -6.38
C ALA A 60 -0.46 -5.10 -7.13
N LEU A 61 0.39 -4.27 -6.52
CA LEU A 61 0.93 -3.06 -7.16
C LEU A 61 1.84 -3.39 -8.34
N ALA A 62 2.67 -4.44 -8.24
CA ALA A 62 3.64 -4.80 -9.28
C ALA A 62 3.00 -5.26 -10.60
N VAL A 63 1.71 -5.61 -10.58
CA VAL A 63 0.94 -6.01 -11.77
C VAL A 63 -0.14 -4.98 -12.13
N ASP A 64 -0.26 -3.89 -11.39
CA ASP A 64 -1.22 -2.84 -11.66
C ASP A 64 -0.83 -2.07 -12.93
N GLY A 65 -1.76 -1.99 -13.88
CA GLY A 65 -1.50 -1.40 -15.19
C GLY A 65 -1.11 0.07 -15.10
N ALA A 66 -1.77 0.85 -14.23
CA ALA A 66 -1.47 2.28 -14.09
C ALA A 66 -0.10 2.51 -13.44
N PHE A 67 0.28 1.68 -12.48
CA PHE A 67 1.63 1.73 -11.88
C PHE A 67 2.73 1.42 -12.90
N LEU A 68 2.52 0.41 -13.75
CA LEU A 68 3.48 0.03 -14.78
C LEU A 68 3.57 1.06 -15.92
N ASP A 69 2.46 1.73 -16.25
CA ASP A 69 2.38 2.72 -17.33
C ASP A 69 3.17 4.01 -17.06
N VAL A 70 3.40 4.35 -15.79
CA VAL A 70 4.24 5.50 -15.37
C VAL A 70 5.70 5.36 -15.84
N MET A 71 6.14 4.16 -16.21
CA MET A 71 7.49 3.94 -16.77
C MET A 71 7.57 4.06 -18.30
N SER A 72 6.47 4.35 -19.01
CA SER A 72 6.46 4.48 -20.47
C SER A 72 6.80 5.88 -20.98
#